data_AF-B7K542-F1
#
_entry.id   AF-B7K542-F1
#
_cell.length_a   1.000
_cell.length_b   1.000
_cell.length_c   1.000
_cell.angle_alpha   90.00
_cell.angle_beta   90.00
_cell.angle_gamma   90.00
#
_symmetry.space_group_name_H-M   'P 1'
#
loop_
_entity.id
_entity.type
_entity.pdbx_description
1 polymer ?
#
loop_
_entity_poly.entity_id
_entity_poly.type
_entity_poly.pdbx_seq_one_letter_code
_entity_poly.pdbx_strand_id
1 'polypeptide(L)'
;MGKIKVPKSFSKLLQEVDPKNFIPLLGKYGATDTQGRYWHWNDFQWRVQQGDDELAAWIATKYARKTISKELQLLEAEGDRYFSYCVPDSLFAQLHLIDKMTGGGQKISDGIFVSSEQKNR
;
A
#
# COMPACT_ATOMS: atom_id res chain seq x y z
N MET A 1 17.35 23.09 4.67
CA MET A 1 16.07 22.34 4.68
C MET A 1 16.01 21.47 3.43
N GLY A 2 15.69 20.18 3.57
CA GLY A 2 15.50 19.29 2.41
C GLY A 2 14.27 19.70 1.60
N LYS A 3 14.40 19.81 0.27
CA LYS A 3 13.27 20.10 -0.61
C LYS A 3 12.34 18.88 -0.64
N ILE A 4 11.11 19.03 -0.17
CA ILE A 4 10.09 17.97 -0.27
C ILE A 4 9.66 17.91 -1.74
N LYS A 5 9.96 16.79 -2.40
CA LYS A 5 9.49 16.52 -3.77
C LYS A 5 8.03 16.04 -3.71
N VAL A 6 7.10 16.92 -4.01
CA VAL A 6 5.68 16.57 -4.15
C VAL A 6 5.48 15.87 -5.50
N PRO A 7 4.80 14.70 -5.55
CA PRO A 7 4.52 14.05 -6.82
C PRO A 7 3.61 14.92 -7.67
N LYS A 8 3.85 14.93 -8.98
CA LYS A 8 2.91 15.53 -9.93
C LYS A 8 1.55 14.78 -9.86
N SER A 9 0.47 15.50 -10.19
CA SER A 9 -0.85 14.87 -10.24
C SER A 9 -0.89 13.78 -11.31
N PHE A 10 -1.72 12.76 -11.11
CA PHE A 10 -1.79 11.61 -12.01
C PHE A 10 -2.13 12.02 -13.46
N SER A 11 -3.07 12.96 -13.62
CA SER A 11 -3.42 13.50 -14.94
C SER A 11 -2.26 14.20 -15.63
N LYS A 12 -1.41 14.90 -14.88
CA LYS A 12 -0.25 15.61 -15.42
C LYS A 12 0.86 14.63 -15.82
N LEU A 13 1.06 13.57 -15.04
CA LEU A 13 1.99 12.49 -15.38
C LEU A 13 1.60 11.79 -16.68
N LEU A 14 0.31 11.51 -16.89
CA LEU A 14 -0.19 10.90 -18.13
C LEU A 14 0.00 11.78 -19.38
N GLN A 15 0.09 13.11 -19.21
CA GLN A 15 0.35 14.03 -20.32
C GLN A 15 1.84 14.16 -20.65
N GLU A 16 2.70 14.04 -19.64
CA GLU A 16 4.15 14.26 -19.78
C GLU A 16 4.92 12.98 -20.16
N VAL A 17 4.44 11.81 -19.76
CA VAL A 17 5.14 10.54 -19.99
C VAL A 17 4.51 9.81 -21.19
N ASP A 18 5.34 9.45 -22.17
CA ASP A 18 4.91 8.65 -23.32
C ASP A 18 4.30 7.31 -22.86
N PRO A 19 3.09 6.94 -23.32
CA PRO A 19 2.48 5.63 -23.10
C PRO A 19 3.42 4.44 -23.32
N LYS A 20 4.34 4.51 -24.28
CA LYS A 20 5.32 3.45 -24.54
C LYS A 20 6.24 3.16 -23.35
N ASN A 21 6.47 4.15 -22.49
CA ASN A 21 7.36 4.01 -21.33
C ASN A 21 6.67 3.37 -20.13
N PHE A 22 5.37 3.63 -19.92
CA PHE A 22 4.66 3.13 -18.74
C PHE A 22 3.77 1.90 -18.99
N ILE A 23 3.27 1.69 -20.22
CA ILE A 23 2.45 0.51 -20.56
C ILE A 23 3.14 -0.82 -20.21
N PRO A 24 4.43 -1.03 -20.54
CA PRO A 24 5.13 -2.26 -20.16
C PRO A 24 5.26 -2.45 -18.65
N LEU A 25 5.21 -1.36 -17.87
CA LEU A 25 5.36 -1.37 -16.42
C LEU A 25 4.04 -1.68 -15.69
N LEU A 26 2.88 -1.59 -16.35
CA LEU A 26 1.56 -1.83 -15.74
C LEU A 26 1.41 -3.22 -15.14
N GLY A 27 2.01 -4.25 -15.76
CA GLY A 27 2.02 -5.62 -15.22
C GLY A 27 3.11 -5.86 -14.17
N LYS A 28 4.13 -4.99 -14.13
CA LYS A 28 5.30 -5.13 -13.25
C LYS A 28 5.07 -4.49 -11.88
N TYR A 29 4.42 -3.33 -11.85
CA TYR A 29 4.19 -2.56 -10.62
C TYR A 29 2.74 -2.67 -10.16
N GLY A 30 2.54 -3.21 -8.96
CA GLY A 30 1.22 -3.32 -8.32
C GLY A 30 0.88 -2.14 -7.41
N ALA A 31 -0.26 -2.26 -6.71
CA ALA A 31 -0.66 -1.31 -5.67
C ALA A 31 0.32 -1.29 -4.48
N THR A 32 0.93 -2.45 -4.22
CA THR A 32 2.01 -2.69 -3.25
C THR A 32 3.19 -3.37 -3.92
N ASP A 33 4.34 -3.34 -3.26
CA ASP A 33 5.51 -4.14 -3.66
C ASP A 33 5.24 -5.65 -3.49
N THR A 34 6.12 -6.49 -4.05
CA THR A 34 6.13 -7.96 -3.95
C THR A 34 6.06 -8.47 -2.50
N GLN A 35 6.60 -7.70 -1.55
CA GLN A 35 6.53 -7.99 -0.11
C GLN A 35 5.26 -7.44 0.57
N GLY A 36 4.28 -6.94 -0.19
CA GLY A 36 3.07 -6.32 0.35
C GLY A 36 3.27 -4.93 0.95
N ARG A 37 4.44 -4.30 0.77
CA ARG A 37 4.72 -2.97 1.33
C ARG A 37 4.05 -1.88 0.50
N TYR A 38 3.33 -0.98 1.19
CA TYR A 38 2.77 0.22 0.58
C TYR A 38 3.80 1.35 0.61
N TRP A 39 4.24 1.79 -0.56
CA TRP A 39 5.18 2.91 -0.68
C TRP A 39 4.46 4.22 -1.01
N HIS A 40 4.70 5.23 -0.19
CA HIS A 40 4.39 6.62 -0.52
C HIS A 40 5.42 7.17 -1.52
N TRP A 41 5.07 8.19 -2.30
CA TRP A 41 5.95 8.75 -3.35
C TRP A 41 7.36 9.08 -2.85
N ASN A 42 7.45 9.65 -1.65
CA ASN A 42 8.70 10.09 -1.07
C ASN A 42 9.73 8.95 -0.96
N ASP A 43 9.25 7.73 -0.66
CA ASP A 43 10.09 6.53 -0.58
C ASP A 43 10.15 5.77 -1.90
N PHE A 44 9.04 5.79 -2.65
CA PHE A 44 8.90 5.05 -3.91
C PHE A 44 9.97 5.46 -4.93
N GLN A 45 10.23 6.76 -5.10
CA GLN A 45 11.19 7.28 -6.08
C GLN A 45 12.60 6.68 -5.95
N TRP A 46 12.98 6.24 -4.74
CA TRP A 46 14.30 5.65 -4.46
C TRP A 46 14.31 4.11 -4.50
N ARG A 47 13.14 3.49 -4.67
CA ARG A 47 12.94 2.02 -4.63
C ARG A 47 12.47 1.44 -5.97
N VAL A 48 12.41 2.27 -7.00
CA VAL A 48 12.15 1.85 -8.39
C VAL A 48 13.28 0.91 -8.84
N GLN A 49 12.94 -0.12 -9.61
CA GLN A 49 13.94 -1.05 -10.10
C GLN A 49 14.93 -0.36 -11.03
N GLN A 50 16.19 -0.78 -10.97
CA GLN A 50 17.25 -0.20 -11.78
C GLN A 50 16.94 -0.37 -13.27
N GLY A 51 16.92 0.75 -14.00
CA GLY A 51 16.61 0.79 -15.43
C GLY A 51 15.18 1.21 -15.77
N ASP A 52 14.26 1.22 -14.81
CA ASP A 52 12.92 1.78 -15.01
C ASP A 52 12.89 3.28 -14.69
N ASP A 53 12.08 4.03 -15.43
CA ASP A 53 11.83 5.44 -15.13
C ASP A 53 10.90 5.60 -13.92
N GLU A 54 11.26 6.52 -13.01
CA GLU A 54 10.54 6.71 -11.74
C GLU A 54 9.10 7.21 -11.93
N LEU A 55 8.87 8.05 -12.94
CA LEU A 55 7.55 8.60 -13.22
C LEU A 55 6.67 7.56 -13.93
N ALA A 56 7.24 6.81 -14.88
CA ALA A 56 6.56 5.71 -15.55
C ALA A 56 6.16 4.59 -14.58
N ALA A 57 7.07 4.19 -13.69
CA ALA A 57 6.78 3.23 -12.62
C ALA A 57 5.69 3.76 -11.66
N TRP A 58 5.73 5.05 -11.34
CA TRP A 58 4.71 5.66 -10.49
C TRP A 58 3.33 5.73 -11.15
N ILE A 59 3.26 5.99 -12.46
CA ILE A 59 2.01 5.88 -13.23
C ILE A 59 1.45 4.48 -13.09
N ALA A 60 2.27 3.45 -13.28
CA ALA A 60 1.83 2.06 -13.17
C ALA A 60 1.29 1.73 -11.77
N THR A 61 2.01 2.08 -10.70
CA THR A 61 1.53 1.90 -9.33
C THR A 61 0.25 2.68 -9.04
N LYS A 62 0.13 3.93 -9.49
CA LYS A 62 -1.07 4.75 -9.30
C LYS A 62 -2.26 4.19 -10.07
N TYR A 63 -2.03 3.65 -11.26
CA TYR A 63 -3.04 2.97 -12.05
C TYR A 63 -3.55 1.74 -11.30
N ALA A 64 -2.66 0.85 -10.85
CA ALA A 64 -3.03 -0.34 -10.07
C ALA A 64 -3.84 0.01 -8.81
N ARG A 65 -3.46 1.08 -8.09
CA ARG A 65 -4.21 1.58 -6.92
C ARG A 65 -5.60 2.11 -7.29
N LYS A 66 -5.73 2.75 -8.45
CA LYS A 66 -7.02 3.25 -8.93
C LYS A 66 -7.96 2.11 -9.29
N THR A 67 -7.44 1.02 -9.87
CA THR A 67 -8.24 -0.16 -10.23
C THR A 67 -8.90 -0.84 -9.04
N ILE A 68 -8.25 -0.79 -7.86
CA ILE A 68 -8.79 -1.36 -6.61
C ILE A 68 -9.45 -0.33 -5.69
N SER A 69 -9.59 0.92 -6.15
CA SER A 69 -10.21 1.97 -5.36
C SER A 69 -11.72 1.78 -5.28
N LYS A 70 -12.29 2.13 -4.13
CA LYS A 70 -13.73 2.12 -3.87
C LYS A 70 -14.23 3.55 -3.86
N GLU A 71 -15.30 3.80 -4.60
CA GLU A 71 -16.01 5.08 -4.61
C GLU A 71 -17.14 5.05 -3.58
N LEU A 72 -17.26 6.13 -2.82
CA LEU A 72 -18.32 6.35 -1.86
C LEU A 72 -19.38 7.23 -2.52
N GLN A 73 -20.33 6.60 -3.20
CA GLN A 73 -21.38 7.28 -4.00
C GLN A 73 -22.25 8.26 -3.21
N LEU A 74 -22.33 8.09 -1.89
CA LEU A 74 -23.09 8.97 -1.00
C LEU A 74 -22.31 10.23 -0.58
N LEU A 75 -21.01 10.28 -0.87
CA LEU A 75 -20.13 11.38 -0.49
C LEU A 75 -19.62 12.09 -1.74
N GLU A 76 -20.19 13.25 -2.01
CA GLU A 76 -19.68 14.15 -3.04
C GLU A 76 -18.37 14.79 -2.59
N ALA A 77 -17.43 14.80 -3.52
CA ALA A 77 -16.20 15.55 -3.48
C ALA A 77 -16.30 16.74 -4.45
N GLU A 78 -15.31 17.63 -4.41
CA GLU A 78 -15.27 18.80 -5.29
C GLU A 78 -15.33 18.42 -6.78
N GLY A 79 -16.25 19.05 -7.51
CA GLY A 79 -16.36 18.95 -8.97
C GLY A 79 -17.04 17.69 -9.49
N ASP A 80 -18.26 17.40 -9.01
CA ASP A 80 -19.12 16.28 -9.48
C ASP A 80 -18.42 14.91 -9.44
N ARG A 81 -17.59 14.71 -8.42
CA ARG A 81 -16.84 13.47 -8.19
C ARG A 81 -17.26 12.87 -6.87
N TYR A 82 -17.19 11.55 -6.77
CA TYR A 82 -17.36 10.87 -5.49
C TYR A 82 -16.03 10.78 -4.74
N PHE A 83 -16.11 10.81 -3.40
CA PHE A 83 -14.96 10.48 -2.59
C PHE A 83 -14.51 9.05 -2.89
N SER A 84 -13.21 8.82 -3.04
CA SER A 84 -12.67 7.49 -3.29
C SER A 84 -11.45 7.20 -2.43
N TYR A 85 -11.29 5.93 -2.08
CA TYR A 85 -10.19 5.46 -1.26
C TYR A 85 -9.72 4.08 -1.74
N CYS A 86 -8.45 3.76 -1.45
CA CYS A 86 -7.83 2.50 -1.83
C CYS A 86 -7.16 1.91 -0.59
N VAL A 87 -7.54 0.68 -0.23
CA VAL A 87 -6.90 -0.09 0.84
C VAL A 87 -6.42 -1.41 0.25
N PRO A 88 -5.11 -1.57 -0.02
CA PRO A 88 -4.56 -2.85 -0.46
C PRO A 88 -4.66 -3.92 0.63
N ASP A 89 -4.73 -5.19 0.23
CA ASP A 89 -4.93 -6.33 1.13
C ASP A 89 -3.88 -6.45 2.24
N SER A 90 -2.63 -6.10 1.94
CA SER A 90 -1.56 -6.11 2.94
C SER A 90 -1.77 -5.12 4.08
N LEU A 91 -2.48 -4.00 3.84
CA LEU A 91 -2.84 -3.06 4.89
C LEU A 91 -3.92 -3.63 5.81
N PHE A 92 -4.85 -4.45 5.30
CA PHE A 92 -5.82 -5.13 6.17
C PHE A 92 -5.13 -6.11 7.12
N ALA A 93 -4.13 -6.87 6.64
CA ALA A 93 -3.34 -7.75 7.50
C ALA A 93 -2.58 -6.98 8.59
N GLN A 94 -2.03 -5.81 8.26
CA GLN A 94 -1.38 -4.93 9.23
C GLN A 94 -2.37 -4.35 10.23
N LEU A 95 -3.55 -3.92 9.79
CA LEU A 95 -4.60 -3.41 10.67
C LEU A 95 -5.04 -4.49 11.68
N HIS A 96 -5.21 -5.74 11.22
CA HIS A 96 -5.50 -6.87 12.09
C HIS A 96 -4.39 -7.15 13.11
N LEU A 97 -3.13 -7.00 12.70
CA LEU A 97 -1.99 -7.14 13.61
C LEU A 97 -2.02 -6.05 14.69
N ILE A 98 -2.29 -4.80 14.31
CA ILE A 98 -2.43 -3.68 15.24
C ILE A 98 -3.57 -3.97 16.22
N ASP A 99 -4.74 -4.36 15.72
CA ASP A 99 -5.91 -4.69 16.53
C ASP A 99 -5.61 -5.78 17.57
N LYS A 100 -4.93 -6.86 17.16
CA LYS A 100 -4.48 -7.91 18.10
C LYS A 100 -3.52 -7.38 19.18
N MET A 101 -2.60 -6.49 18.82
CA MET A 101 -1.62 -5.94 19.76
C MET A 101 -2.26 -4.95 20.75
N THR A 102 -3.18 -4.11 20.29
CA THR A 102 -3.79 -3.05 21.12
C THR A 102 -5.05 -3.50 21.84
N GLY A 103 -5.79 -4.46 21.27
CA GLY A 103 -7.06 -4.98 21.79
C GLY A 103 -6.94 -5.93 22.98
N GLY A 104 -5.81 -5.94 23.69
CA GLY A 104 -5.60 -6.80 24.87
C GLY A 104 -5.29 -8.26 24.57
N GLY A 105 -4.95 -8.58 23.32
CA GLY A 105 -4.43 -9.88 22.92
C GLY A 105 -2.99 -10.11 23.41
N GLN A 106 -2.78 -10.05 24.74
CA GLN A 106 -1.74 -10.85 25.34
C GLN A 106 -2.03 -12.27 24.86
N LYS A 107 -1.14 -12.83 24.03
CA LYS A 107 -1.11 -14.27 23.85
C LYS A 107 -1.19 -14.83 25.26
N ILE A 108 -2.28 -15.55 25.57
CA ILE A 108 -2.30 -16.43 26.73
C ILE A 108 -1.06 -17.28 26.52
N SER A 109 0.00 -16.96 27.26
CA SER A 109 1.23 -17.71 27.19
C SER A 109 0.84 -19.14 27.51
N ASP A 110 1.06 -20.05 26.57
CA ASP A 110 0.90 -21.51 26.70
C ASP A 110 1.87 -22.10 27.76
N GLY A 111 2.12 -21.39 28.86
CA GLY A 111 3.13 -21.70 29.87
C GLY A 111 2.66 -21.55 31.31
N ILE A 112 1.38 -21.26 31.59
CA ILE A 112 0.88 -21.10 32.97
C ILE A 112 0.07 -22.32 33.46
N PHE A 113 -0.33 -23.24 32.57
CA PHE A 113 -1.16 -24.42 32.93
C PHE A 113 -0.59 -25.78 32.50
N VAL A 114 0.73 -25.96 32.54
CA VAL A 114 1.29 -27.31 32.68
C VAL A 114 1.75 -27.45 34.13
N SER A 115 0.85 -27.95 34.97
CA SER A 115 1.19 -28.37 36.32
C SER A 115 2.28 -29.44 36.24
N SER A 116 3.37 -29.19 36.95
CA SER A 116 4.49 -30.11 37.13
C SER A 116 4.12 -31.27 38.06
N GLU A 117 3.06 -32.03 37.74
CA GLU A 117 2.59 -33.17 38.56
C GLU A 117 2.52 -34.52 37.82
N GLN A 118 3.08 -34.66 36.62
CA GLN A 118 3.17 -35.97 35.95
C GLN A 118 4.57 -36.28 35.40
N LYS A 119 5.61 -36.08 36.24
CA LYS A 119 6.95 -36.67 36.00
C LYS A 119 7.43 -37.58 37.14
N ASN A 120 6.53 -38.07 37.98
CA ASN A 120 6.85 -39.13 38.94
C ASN A 120 5.59 -39.89 39.35
N ARG A 121 5.19 -40.88 38.54
CA ARG A 121 4.57 -42.13 38.98
C ARG A 121 4.58 -43.15 37.86
#